data_AF-A0AAE1JU92-F1
#
_entry.id   AF-A0AAE1JU92-F1
#
_cell.length_a   1.000
_cell.length_b   1.000
_cell.length_c   1.000
_cell.angle_alpha   90.00
_cell.angle_beta   90.00
_cell.angle_gamma   90.00
#
_symmetry.space_group_name_H-M   'P 1'
#
loop_
_entity.id
_entity.type
_entity.pdbx_description
1 polymer ?
#
loop_
_entity_poly.entity_id
_entity_poly.type
_entity_poly.pdbx_seq_one_letter_code
_entity_poly.pdbx_strand_id
1 'polypeptide(L)' 'MFTSRKKIHKDNDAEPTEFEESVGQAFFDLENTNQELKSDLKDLYINSVV' A
#
# COMPACT_ATOMS: atom_id res chain seq x y z
N MET A 1 -6.66 -12.72 -3.46
CA MET A 1 -7.27 -11.64 -2.64
C MET A 1 -6.47 -10.36 -2.83
N PHE A 2 -7.13 -9.19 -2.86
CA PHE A 2 -6.45 -7.89 -2.85
C PHE A 2 -6.19 -7.53 -1.39
N THR A 3 -4.94 -7.59 -0.97
CA THR A 3 -4.52 -7.27 0.40
C THR A 3 -3.74 -5.96 0.37
N SER A 4 -3.77 -5.23 1.48
CA SER A 4 -3.00 -3.99 1.70
C SER A 4 -1.49 -4.18 1.45
N ARG A 5 -0.96 -5.40 1.64
CA ARG A 5 0.42 -5.76 1.26
C ARG A 5 0.76 -5.48 -0.21
N LYS A 6 -0.20 -5.44 -1.14
CA LYS A 6 0.07 -5.03 -2.53
C LYS A 6 0.48 -3.57 -2.70
N LYS A 7 0.20 -2.73 -1.70
CA LYS A 7 0.60 -1.32 -1.66
C LYS A 7 2.01 -1.12 -1.10
N ILE A 8 2.67 -2.19 -0.70
CA ILE A 8 4.01 -2.15 -0.11
C ILE A 8 4.94 -2.89 -1.06
N HIS A 9 5.98 -2.22 -1.52
CA HIS A 9 7.03 -2.82 -2.33
C HIS A 9 8.33 -2.77 -1.54
N LYS A 10 8.94 -3.93 -1.32
CA LYS A 10 10.21 -4.07 -0.62
C LYS A 10 11.20 -4.76 -1.52
N ASP A 11 12.44 -4.30 -1.49
CA ASP A 11 13.56 -4.99 -2.12
C ASP A 11 13.92 -6.27 -1.35
N ASN A 12 14.46 -7.27 -2.05
CA ASN A 12 14.98 -8.52 -1.47
C ASN A 12 13.97 -9.31 -0.62
N ASP A 13 12.68 -9.23 -0.96
CA ASP A 13 11.59 -9.92 -0.25
C ASP A 13 11.57 -9.61 1.26
N ALA A 14 12.05 -8.44 1.68
CA ALA A 14 12.02 -8.03 3.08
C ALA A 14 10.57 -7.93 3.57
N GLU A 15 10.32 -8.42 4.79
CA GLU A 15 8.99 -8.30 5.39
C GLU A 15 8.67 -6.82 5.71
N PRO A 16 7.42 -6.38 5.46
CA PRO A 16 6.97 -5.07 5.88
C PRO A 16 7.04 -4.89 7.40
N THR A 17 7.45 -3.72 7.83
CA THR A 17 7.33 -3.28 9.22
C THR A 17 5.87 -3.04 9.60
N GLU A 18 5.54 -3.07 10.88
CA GLU A 18 4.20 -2.73 11.38
C GLU A 18 3.76 -1.32 10.91
N PHE A 19 4.70 -0.38 10.82
CA PHE A 19 4.43 0.96 10.29
C PHE A 19 4.01 0.89 8.82
N GLU A 20 4.76 0.18 7.98
CA GLU A 20 4.42 0.02 6.56
C GLU A 20 3.09 -0.71 6.37
N GLU A 21 2.79 -1.73 7.17
CA GLU A 21 1.49 -2.40 7.15
C GLU A 21 0.35 -1.44 7.51
N SER A 22 0.54 -0.57 8.51
CA SER A 22 -0.46 0.44 8.91
C SER A 22 -0.74 1.46 7.79
N VAL A 23 0.31 1.93 7.11
CA VAL A 23 0.20 2.88 6.00
C VAL A 23 -0.40 2.19 4.77
N GLY A 24 0.02 0.97 4.46
CA GLY A 24 -0.52 0.16 3.36
C GLY A 24 -2.01 -0.13 3.53
N GLN A 25 -2.47 -0.34 4.76
CA GLN A 25 -3.89 -0.51 5.06
C GLN A 25 -4.68 0.79 4.81
N ALA A 26 -4.23 1.92 5.35
CA ALA A 26 -4.89 3.21 5.13
C ALA A 26 -4.95 3.58 3.64
N PHE A 27 -3.89 3.29 2.89
CA PHE A 27 -3.82 3.56 1.46
C PHE A 27 -4.78 2.67 0.65
N PHE A 28 -4.87 1.39 1.02
CA PHE A 28 -5.84 0.46 0.43
C PHE A 28 -7.29 0.88 0.71
N ASP A 29 -7.58 1.30 1.94
CA ASP A 29 -8.92 1.76 2.30
C ASP A 29 -9.29 3.04 1.54
N LEU A 30 -8.36 3.97 1.38
CA LEU A 30 -8.57 5.19 0.59
C LEU A 30 -8.87 4.87 -0.89
N GLU A 31 -8.14 3.94 -1.52
CA GLU A 31 -8.40 3.51 -2.92
C GLU A 31 -9.79 2.91 -3.09
N ASN A 32 -10.28 2.16 -2.09
CA ASN A 32 -11.54 1.46 -2.19
C ASN A 32 -12.76 2.30 -1.74
N THR A 33 -12.54 3.34 -0.94
CA THR A 33 -13.61 4.21 -0.43
C THR A 33 -13.77 5.50 -1.24
N ASN A 34 -12.74 5.95 -1.96
CA ASN A 34 -12.78 7.17 -2.74
C ASN A 34 -12.68 6.89 -4.25
N GLN A 35 -13.82 7.00 -4.96
CA GLN A 35 -13.88 6.72 -6.40
C GLN A 35 -13.04 7.66 -7.25
N GLU A 36 -12.90 8.93 -6.84
CA GLU A 36 -12.14 9.92 -7.58
C GLU A 36 -10.64 9.63 -7.53
N LEU A 37 -10.14 9.16 -6.39
CA LEU A 37 -8.73 8.85 -6.18
C LEU A 37 -8.35 7.43 -6.61
N LYS A 38 -9.32 6.56 -6.90
CA LYS A 38 -9.08 5.13 -7.14
C LYS A 38 -8.09 4.86 -8.27
N SER A 39 -8.22 5.56 -9.40
CA SER A 39 -7.31 5.40 -10.54
C SER A 39 -5.89 5.83 -10.18
N ASP A 40 -5.77 6.95 -9.47
CA ASP A 40 -4.48 7.56 -9.14
C ASP A 40 -3.73 6.74 -8.09
N LEU A 41 -4.46 6.17 -7.13
CA LEU A 41 -3.89 5.37 -6.06
C LEU A 41 -3.53 3.95 -6.51
N LYS A 42 -4.15 3.42 -7.58
CA LYS A 42 -3.96 2.04 -8.03
C LYS A 42 -2.49 1.70 -8.30
N ASP A 43 -1.80 2.59 -9.01
CA ASP A 43 -0.42 2.39 -9.46
C ASP A 43 0.63 2.94 -8.48
N LEU A 44 0.20 3.52 -7.37
CA LEU A 44 1.07 4.00 -6.30
C LEU A 44 1.37 2.89 -5.29
N TYR A 45 2.62 2.89 -4.81
CA TYR A 45 3.12 1.95 -3.82
C TYR A 45 4.11 2.63 -2.86
N ILE A 46 4.22 2.05 -1.67
CA ILE A 46 5.13 2.45 -0.60
C ILE A 46 6.45 1.73 -0.85
N ASN A 47 7.52 2.50 -1.09
CA ASN A 47 8.86 1.98 -1.38
C ASN A 47 9.84 2.13 -0.18
N SER A 48 9.34 2.44 1.01
CA SER A 48 10.23 2.98 2.04
C SER A 48 11.33 1.97 2.45
N VAL A 49 12.55 2.48 2.41
CA VAL A 49 13.71 1.89 3.06
C VAL A 49 13.76 2.52 4.44
N VAL A 50 13.40 1.75 5.47
CA VAL A 50 13.69 2.10 6.87
C VAL A 50 14.56 0.98 7.43
#